data_AF-A0A942NYV9-F1
#
_entry.id   AF-A0A942NYV9-F1
#
_cell.length_a   1.000
_cell.length_b   1.000
_cell.length_c   1.000
_cell.angle_alpha   90.00
_cell.angle_beta   90.00
_cell.angle_gamma   90.00
#
_symmetry.space_group_name_H-M   'P 1'
#
loop_
_entity.id
_entity.type
_entity.pdbx_description
1 polymer ?
#
loop_
_entity_poly.entity_id
_entity_poly.type
_entity_poly.pdbx_seq_one_letter_code
_entity_poly.pdbx_strand_id
1 'polypeptide(L)'
;MKRWTVILVVVLLSLTGLLYVGISSQQSFSKSIVIACTNEGALRMLTNEAGNKKGWPGNKLNDSTYQFEELTYTVGTSLLNIIALRFESHARGELIIDETMPDSSRFTVAYSEKIPLQPLKRISTYNKIQKTKTNIEHLLNALKKNFDGEELVYGIKIEMSRVKDSAMISTRTLMNHYPDVTEVYQQIDAIRKYIQANGGEETSAPMLNIFDEGPNQFLVMVAVPTKTLVTGNETFLQKRMLANGFILVSEVQGGNTTIQNAEAAMKQYVADHQKSSPAIPFQMLLTDRRAEPDSAKWKTRLYYPVMY
;
A
#
# COMPACT_ATOMS: atom_id res chain seq x y z
N MET A 1 -8.10 -73.07 7.77
CA MET A 1 -7.95 -71.82 6.98
C MET A 1 -7.12 -72.11 5.74
N LYS A 2 -7.59 -71.74 4.54
CA LYS A 2 -6.83 -71.95 3.29
C LYS A 2 -5.58 -71.07 3.34
N ARG A 3 -4.40 -71.55 2.91
CA ARG A 3 -3.12 -70.80 2.95
C ARG A 3 -3.23 -69.37 2.39
N TRP A 4 -4.10 -69.18 1.39
CA TRP A 4 -4.42 -67.89 0.79
C TRP A 4 -5.06 -66.87 1.74
N THR A 5 -5.88 -67.27 2.72
CA THR A 5 -6.48 -66.32 3.67
C THR A 5 -5.44 -65.76 4.65
N VAL A 6 -4.43 -66.56 5.01
CA VAL A 6 -3.33 -66.11 5.88
C VAL A 6 -2.48 -65.09 5.14
N ILE A 7 -2.14 -65.37 3.88
CA ILE A 7 -1.37 -64.44 3.03
C ILE A 7 -2.10 -63.11 2.89
N LEU A 8 -3.42 -63.13 2.62
CA LEU A 8 -4.21 -61.91 2.45
C LEU A 8 -4.24 -61.06 3.73
N VAL A 9 -4.37 -61.69 4.90
CA VAL A 9 -4.34 -60.98 6.20
C VAL A 9 -2.98 -60.36 6.46
N VAL A 10 -1.88 -61.08 6.20
CA VAL A 10 -0.52 -60.54 6.37
C VAL A 10 -0.29 -59.34 5.44
N VAL A 11 -0.69 -59.43 4.17
CA VAL A 11 -0.58 -58.32 3.22
C VAL A 11 -1.40 -57.11 3.66
N LEU A 12 -2.64 -57.32 4.13
CA LEU A 12 -3.48 -56.24 4.63
C LEU A 12 -2.86 -55.57 5.87
N LEU A 13 -2.35 -56.36 6.81
CA LEU A 13 -1.66 -55.85 8.00
C LEU A 13 -0.39 -55.07 7.62
N SER A 14 0.43 -55.58 6.69
CA SER A 14 1.61 -54.88 6.19
C SER A 14 1.25 -53.56 5.51
N LEU A 15 0.21 -53.54 4.66
CA LEU A 15 -0.26 -52.31 4.00
C LEU A 15 -0.77 -51.28 5.00
N THR A 16 -1.56 -51.71 6.00
CA THR A 16 -2.00 -50.81 7.06
C THR A 16 -0.83 -50.29 7.88
N GLY A 17 0.13 -51.14 8.26
CA GLY A 17 1.35 -50.74 8.98
C GLY A 17 2.15 -49.68 8.23
N LEU A 18 2.40 -49.89 6.92
CA LEU A 18 3.08 -48.93 6.07
C LEU A 18 2.34 -47.59 5.97
N LEU A 19 1.01 -47.61 5.97
CA LEU A 19 0.19 -46.40 5.94
C LEU A 19 0.30 -45.57 7.23
N TYR A 20 0.33 -46.22 8.39
CA TYR A 20 0.50 -45.53 9.67
C TYR A 20 1.92 -44.99 9.87
N VAL A 21 2.94 -45.66 9.30
CA VAL A 21 4.34 -45.19 9.31
C VAL A 21 4.57 -44.08 8.29
N GLY A 22 3.99 -44.19 7.08
CA GLY A 22 4.25 -43.25 5.98
C GLY A 22 3.47 -41.94 6.06
N ILE A 23 2.28 -41.93 6.66
CA ILE A 23 1.47 -40.72 6.83
C ILE A 23 1.41 -40.43 8.33
N SER A 24 1.97 -39.33 8.83
CA SER A 24 1.89 -39.00 10.27
C SER A 24 0.46 -38.64 10.71
N SER A 25 0.20 -38.65 12.02
CA SER A 25 -1.11 -38.27 12.61
C SER A 25 -1.40 -36.76 12.54
N GLN A 26 -0.39 -35.94 12.27
CA GLN A 26 -0.49 -34.51 12.03
C GLN A 26 0.45 -34.13 10.90
N GLN A 27 -0.08 -33.41 9.92
CA GLN A 27 0.72 -32.85 8.84
C GLN A 27 0.76 -31.33 9.00
N SER A 28 1.93 -30.76 8.75
CA SER A 28 2.13 -29.32 8.71
C SER A 28 3.11 -28.97 7.60
N PHE A 29 2.90 -27.82 6.98
CA PHE A 29 3.83 -27.26 6.01
C PHE A 29 3.73 -25.73 6.03
N SER A 30 4.74 -25.08 5.47
CA SER A 30 4.71 -23.66 5.18
C SER A 30 5.04 -23.42 3.71
N LYS A 31 4.44 -22.36 3.16
CA LYS A 31 4.78 -21.81 1.85
C LYS A 31 4.99 -20.33 1.99
N SER A 32 5.97 -19.81 1.27
CA SER A 32 6.35 -18.40 1.36
C SER A 32 6.61 -17.80 -0.01
N ILE A 33 6.32 -16.51 -0.13
CA ILE A 33 6.66 -15.70 -1.30
C ILE A 33 7.17 -14.34 -0.84
N VAL A 34 8.09 -13.74 -1.61
CA VAL A 34 8.57 -12.37 -1.36
C VAL A 34 7.81 -11.41 -2.27
N ILE A 35 7.39 -10.28 -1.71
CA ILE A 35 6.58 -9.26 -2.34
C ILE A 35 7.26 -7.90 -2.16
N ALA A 36 7.34 -7.11 -3.23
CA ALA A 36 7.87 -5.75 -3.21
C ALA A 36 6.88 -4.75 -2.59
N CYS A 37 6.60 -4.92 -1.29
CA CYS A 37 5.86 -3.98 -0.45
C CYS A 37 6.30 -4.07 1.00
N THR A 38 6.11 -2.98 1.75
CA THR A 38 6.34 -2.93 3.21
C THR A 38 5.36 -3.85 3.95
N ASN A 39 5.72 -4.25 5.17
CA ASN A 39 4.83 -5.03 6.04
C ASN A 39 3.58 -4.22 6.41
N GLU A 40 3.77 -2.95 6.73
CA GLU A 40 2.76 -1.99 7.16
C GLU A 40 1.75 -1.74 6.04
N GLY A 41 2.24 -1.57 4.81
CA GLY A 41 1.41 -1.41 3.62
C GLY A 41 0.59 -2.68 3.33
N ALA A 42 1.22 -3.84 3.41
CA ALA A 42 0.55 -5.14 3.26
C ALA A 42 -0.54 -5.36 4.32
N LEU A 43 -0.20 -5.18 5.59
CA LEU A 43 -1.12 -5.35 6.72
C LEU A 43 -2.29 -4.37 6.63
N ARG A 44 -2.05 -3.09 6.32
CA ARG A 44 -3.13 -2.11 6.11
C ARG A 44 -4.11 -2.60 5.05
N MET A 45 -3.62 -3.13 3.93
CA MET A 45 -4.49 -3.57 2.85
C MET A 45 -5.24 -4.87 3.14
N LEU A 46 -4.66 -5.77 3.92
CA LEU A 46 -5.28 -7.04 4.29
C LEU A 46 -6.25 -6.94 5.48
N THR A 47 -6.13 -5.89 6.31
CA THR A 47 -6.90 -5.76 7.55
C THR A 47 -7.94 -4.65 7.56
N ASN A 48 -7.77 -3.58 6.76
CA ASN A 48 -8.72 -2.47 6.75
C ASN A 48 -10.04 -2.87 6.08
N GLU A 49 -11.20 -2.62 6.72
CA GLU A 49 -12.53 -2.95 6.19
C GLU A 49 -12.83 -2.31 4.82
N ALA A 50 -12.30 -1.12 4.54
CA ALA A 50 -12.38 -0.49 3.22
C ALA A 50 -11.40 -1.13 2.20
N GLY A 51 -10.28 -1.69 2.67
CA GLY A 51 -9.26 -2.42 1.89
C GLY A 51 -9.61 -3.90 1.62
N ASN A 52 -10.50 -4.48 2.43
CA ASN A 52 -10.97 -5.87 2.32
C ASN A 52 -11.68 -6.19 0.99
N LYS A 53 -12.01 -5.20 0.16
CA LYS A 53 -12.53 -5.42 -1.19
C LYS A 53 -11.45 -5.65 -2.25
N LYS A 54 -10.17 -5.35 -1.97
CA LYS A 54 -9.07 -5.45 -2.95
C LYS A 54 -7.90 -6.34 -2.50
N GLY A 55 -7.70 -6.53 -1.20
CA GLY A 55 -6.50 -7.24 -0.71
C GLY A 55 -6.52 -8.76 -0.90
N TRP A 56 -7.61 -9.42 -0.53
CA TRP A 56 -7.72 -10.88 -0.58
C TRP A 56 -8.16 -11.38 -1.96
N PRO A 57 -7.50 -12.40 -2.53
CA PRO A 57 -7.88 -12.94 -3.83
C PRO A 57 -9.10 -13.87 -3.71
N GLY A 58 -9.82 -14.02 -4.82
CA GLY A 58 -10.98 -14.91 -4.92
C GLY A 58 -12.32 -14.22 -4.68
N ASN A 59 -13.37 -15.02 -4.65
CA ASN A 59 -14.74 -14.55 -4.45
C ASN A 59 -15.03 -14.43 -2.96
N LYS A 60 -15.48 -13.25 -2.54
CA LYS A 60 -15.95 -13.03 -1.18
C LYS A 60 -17.31 -13.71 -0.99
N LEU A 61 -17.38 -14.74 -0.14
CA LEU A 61 -18.61 -15.46 0.17
C LEU A 61 -19.42 -14.77 1.28
N ASN A 62 -18.73 -14.20 2.27
CA ASN A 62 -19.29 -13.37 3.33
C ASN A 62 -18.21 -12.41 3.89
N ASP A 63 -18.50 -11.68 4.97
CA ASP A 63 -17.63 -10.62 5.49
C ASP A 63 -16.17 -11.01 5.72
N SER A 64 -15.91 -12.27 6.09
CA SER A 64 -14.58 -12.79 6.41
C SER A 64 -14.20 -14.05 5.63
N THR A 65 -15.10 -14.63 4.83
CA THR A 65 -14.87 -15.89 4.13
C THR A 65 -14.69 -15.67 2.63
N TYR A 66 -13.63 -16.25 2.10
CA TYR A 66 -13.24 -16.16 0.71
C TYR A 66 -13.12 -17.55 0.10
N GLN A 67 -13.46 -17.64 -1.17
CA GLN A 67 -13.25 -18.81 -2.00
C GLN A 67 -12.27 -18.46 -3.12
N PHE A 68 -11.10 -19.09 -3.09
CA PHE A 68 -10.08 -18.98 -4.12
C PHE A 68 -9.79 -20.37 -4.69
N GLU A 69 -10.15 -20.60 -5.94
CA GLU A 69 -10.12 -21.94 -6.55
C GLU A 69 -10.89 -22.97 -5.69
N GLU A 70 -10.27 -24.09 -5.31
CA GLU A 70 -10.86 -25.10 -4.41
C GLU A 70 -10.62 -24.78 -2.92
N LEU A 71 -10.04 -23.62 -2.59
CA LEU A 71 -9.68 -23.22 -1.23
C LEU A 71 -10.72 -22.25 -0.67
N THR A 72 -11.51 -22.71 0.30
CA THR A 72 -12.34 -21.83 1.14
C THR A 72 -11.61 -21.55 2.45
N TYR A 73 -11.44 -20.28 2.78
CA TYR A 73 -10.80 -19.84 4.01
C TYR A 73 -11.53 -18.66 4.64
N THR A 74 -11.59 -18.65 5.97
CA THR A 74 -12.07 -17.54 6.77
C THR A 74 -10.89 -16.78 7.36
N VAL A 75 -10.84 -15.49 7.09
CA VAL A 75 -9.89 -14.53 7.67
C VAL A 75 -10.35 -14.18 9.07
N GLY A 76 -9.53 -14.55 10.06
CA GLY A 76 -9.77 -14.27 11.47
C GLY A 76 -9.14 -12.96 11.93
N THR A 77 -8.97 -12.85 13.25
CA THR A 77 -8.31 -11.71 13.89
C THR A 77 -6.86 -11.60 13.45
N SER A 78 -6.40 -10.36 13.24
CA SER A 78 -4.99 -10.04 13.05
C SER A 78 -4.33 -9.77 14.39
N LEU A 79 -3.14 -10.33 14.61
CA LEU A 79 -2.26 -10.07 15.75
C LEU A 79 -0.91 -9.62 15.22
N LEU A 80 -0.56 -8.35 15.40
CA LEU A 80 0.67 -7.72 14.88
C LEU A 80 0.84 -7.93 13.37
N ASN A 81 1.51 -9.02 12.99
CA ASN A 81 1.85 -9.40 11.63
C ASN A 81 1.31 -10.78 11.21
N ILE A 82 0.46 -11.39 12.04
CA ILE A 82 -0.15 -12.70 11.81
C ILE A 82 -1.64 -12.53 11.61
N ILE A 83 -2.15 -13.06 10.49
CA ILE A 83 -3.57 -13.14 10.19
C ILE A 83 -3.99 -14.61 10.28
N ALA A 84 -4.90 -14.91 11.22
CA ALA A 84 -5.42 -16.25 11.36
C ALA A 84 -6.25 -16.63 10.12
N LEU A 85 -5.99 -17.83 9.58
CA LEU A 85 -6.76 -18.43 8.49
C LEU A 85 -7.43 -19.71 8.99
N ARG A 86 -8.73 -19.84 8.77
CA ARG A 86 -9.46 -21.08 9.06
C ARG A 86 -9.94 -21.70 7.76
N PHE A 87 -9.50 -22.92 7.48
CA PHE A 87 -9.95 -23.67 6.32
C PHE A 87 -11.14 -24.58 6.68
N GLU A 88 -11.96 -24.93 5.69
CA GLU A 88 -13.19 -25.73 5.88
C GLU A 88 -13.00 -27.05 6.64
N SER A 89 -11.81 -27.66 6.63
CA SER A 89 -11.54 -28.94 7.29
C SER A 89 -11.20 -28.86 8.78
N HIS A 90 -11.48 -27.74 9.45
CA HIS A 90 -10.99 -27.43 10.82
C HIS A 90 -9.45 -27.35 10.91
N ALA A 91 -8.78 -27.31 9.75
CA ALA A 91 -7.35 -27.05 9.69
C ALA A 91 -7.06 -25.60 10.09
N ARG A 92 -5.95 -25.42 10.80
CA ARG A 92 -5.48 -24.11 11.23
C ARG A 92 -4.44 -23.61 10.25
N GLY A 93 -4.63 -22.38 9.80
CA GLY A 93 -3.69 -21.64 9.00
C GLY A 93 -3.33 -20.31 9.63
N GLU A 94 -2.16 -19.80 9.29
CA GLU A 94 -1.72 -18.46 9.66
C GLU A 94 -1.01 -17.86 8.45
N LEU A 95 -1.41 -16.66 8.04
CA LEU A 95 -0.62 -15.82 7.14
C LEU A 95 0.27 -14.93 8.01
N ILE A 96 1.58 -15.15 7.92
CA ILE A 96 2.61 -14.39 8.63
C ILE A 96 3.26 -13.46 7.62
N ILE A 97 3.39 -12.18 7.97
CA ILE A 97 4.01 -11.16 7.13
C ILE A 97 5.27 -10.67 7.85
N ASP A 98 6.44 -11.00 7.31
CA ASP A 98 7.72 -10.67 7.93
C ASP A 98 8.55 -9.76 7.02
N GLU A 99 9.32 -8.86 7.63
CA GLU A 99 10.20 -7.98 6.88
C GLU A 99 11.35 -8.79 6.29
N THR A 100 11.69 -8.52 5.03
CA THR A 100 12.90 -9.06 4.40
C THR A 100 13.91 -7.99 4.08
N MET A 101 13.42 -6.84 3.60
CA MET A 101 14.15 -5.60 3.34
C MET A 101 13.17 -4.44 3.61
N PRO A 102 13.66 -3.19 3.73
CA PRO A 102 12.80 -2.05 4.05
C PRO A 102 11.57 -1.90 3.13
N ASP A 103 11.70 -2.25 1.85
CA ASP A 103 10.64 -2.14 0.85
C ASP A 103 10.14 -3.52 0.38
N SER A 104 10.35 -4.58 1.16
CA SER A 104 9.95 -5.94 0.79
C SER A 104 9.57 -6.82 1.98
N SER A 105 8.46 -7.52 1.82
CA SER A 105 7.88 -8.40 2.82
C SER A 105 7.82 -9.84 2.32
N ARG A 106 7.87 -10.78 3.26
CA ARG A 106 7.64 -12.20 3.00
C ARG A 106 6.29 -12.58 3.57
N PHE A 107 5.43 -13.08 2.69
CA PHE A 107 4.16 -13.66 3.08
C PHE A 107 4.37 -15.16 3.23
N THR A 108 4.08 -15.69 4.41
CA THR A 108 4.20 -17.11 4.72
C THR A 108 2.85 -17.65 5.19
N VAL A 109 2.29 -18.62 4.48
CA VAL A 109 1.14 -19.39 4.98
C VAL A 109 1.67 -20.63 5.67
N ALA A 110 1.50 -20.69 7.00
CA ALA A 110 1.70 -21.89 7.80
C ALA A 110 0.37 -22.66 7.89
N TYR A 111 0.38 -23.96 7.62
CA TYR A 111 -0.79 -24.83 7.63
C TYR A 111 -0.57 -26.02 8.55
N SER A 112 -1.58 -26.40 9.34
CA SER A 112 -1.59 -27.67 10.06
C SER A 112 -2.96 -28.31 10.13
N GLU A 113 -3.00 -29.63 9.89
CA GLU A 113 -4.21 -30.44 9.95
C GLU A 113 -3.93 -31.80 10.63
N LYS A 114 -4.88 -32.23 11.47
CA LYS A 114 -4.86 -33.56 12.08
C LYS A 114 -5.41 -34.59 11.11
N ILE A 115 -4.71 -35.70 10.97
CA ILE A 115 -5.10 -36.80 10.10
C ILE A 115 -5.90 -37.84 10.90
N PRO A 116 -7.11 -38.22 10.45
CA PRO A 116 -7.90 -39.26 11.11
C PRO A 116 -7.18 -40.61 11.17
N LEU A 117 -7.47 -41.39 12.21
CA LEU A 117 -6.93 -42.75 12.36
C LEU A 117 -7.47 -43.74 11.33
N GLN A 118 -8.64 -43.49 10.73
CA GLN A 118 -9.32 -44.39 9.79
C GLN A 118 -8.54 -44.49 8.45
N PRO A 119 -8.10 -45.68 7.98
CA PRO A 119 -7.16 -45.81 6.86
C PRO A 119 -7.59 -45.13 5.55
N LEU A 120 -8.85 -45.32 5.12
CA LEU A 120 -9.35 -44.69 3.89
C LEU A 120 -9.42 -43.17 4.03
N LYS A 121 -9.86 -42.66 5.19
CA LYS A 121 -9.88 -41.22 5.46
C LYS A 121 -8.47 -40.63 5.56
N ARG A 122 -7.50 -41.40 6.06
CA ARG A 122 -6.10 -41.01 6.14
C ARG A 122 -5.51 -40.72 4.76
N ILE A 123 -5.76 -41.61 3.80
CA ILE A 123 -5.33 -41.43 2.40
C ILE A 123 -6.04 -40.22 1.79
N SER A 124 -7.36 -40.11 1.92
CA SER A 124 -8.11 -39.01 1.32
C SER A 124 -7.70 -37.65 1.91
N THR A 125 -7.50 -37.57 3.23
CA THR A 125 -7.04 -36.35 3.91
C THR A 125 -5.61 -36.01 3.49
N TYR A 126 -4.71 -36.98 3.39
CA TYR A 126 -3.35 -36.75 2.89
C TYR A 126 -3.35 -36.18 1.46
N ASN A 127 -4.15 -36.76 0.55
CA ASN A 127 -4.29 -36.25 -0.82
C ASN A 127 -4.90 -34.84 -0.83
N LYS A 128 -5.90 -34.57 0.02
CA LYS A 128 -6.47 -33.23 0.20
C LYS A 128 -5.39 -32.24 0.65
N ILE A 129 -4.55 -32.59 1.62
CA ILE A 129 -3.44 -31.75 2.09
C ILE A 129 -2.45 -31.44 0.97
N GLN A 130 -2.12 -32.41 0.11
CA GLN A 130 -1.23 -32.15 -1.05
C GLN A 130 -1.86 -31.15 -2.03
N LYS A 131 -3.18 -31.26 -2.30
CA LYS A 131 -3.89 -30.26 -3.11
C LYS A 131 -3.92 -28.89 -2.44
N THR A 132 -4.23 -28.83 -1.15
CA THR A 132 -4.24 -27.59 -0.36
C THR A 132 -2.87 -26.90 -0.41
N LYS A 133 -1.77 -27.66 -0.40
CA LYS A 133 -0.41 -27.13 -0.53
C LYS A 133 -0.21 -26.38 -1.85
N THR A 134 -0.67 -26.95 -2.97
CA THR A 134 -0.64 -26.29 -4.29
C THR A 134 -1.56 -25.07 -4.33
N ASN A 135 -2.79 -25.18 -3.80
CA ASN A 135 -3.72 -24.05 -3.78
C ASN A 135 -3.21 -22.88 -2.91
N ILE A 136 -2.47 -23.17 -1.84
CA ILE A 136 -1.80 -22.14 -1.02
C ILE A 136 -0.66 -21.46 -1.81
N GLU A 137 0.10 -22.20 -2.64
CA GLU A 137 1.08 -21.57 -3.54
C GLU A 137 0.39 -20.63 -4.54
N HIS A 138 -0.75 -21.04 -5.09
CA HIS A 138 -1.55 -20.20 -5.99
C HIS A 138 -2.10 -18.97 -5.26
N LEU A 139 -2.60 -19.14 -4.03
CA LEU A 139 -3.05 -18.04 -3.17
C LEU A 139 -1.92 -17.02 -2.94
N LEU A 140 -0.72 -17.48 -2.60
CA LEU A 140 0.45 -16.62 -2.40
C LEU A 140 0.85 -15.89 -3.69
N ASN A 141 0.79 -16.57 -4.85
CA ASN A 141 1.03 -15.93 -6.14
C ASN A 141 -0.02 -14.87 -6.48
N ALA A 142 -1.30 -15.12 -6.15
CA ALA A 142 -2.36 -14.15 -6.33
C ALA A 142 -2.20 -12.95 -5.39
N LEU A 143 -1.79 -13.17 -4.13
CA LEU A 143 -1.41 -12.10 -3.22
C LEU A 143 -0.24 -11.29 -3.77
N LYS A 144 0.83 -11.94 -4.24
CA LYS A 144 1.93 -11.23 -4.91
C LYS A 144 1.41 -10.37 -6.06
N LYS A 145 0.55 -10.87 -6.93
CA LYS A 145 -0.03 -10.07 -8.02
C LYS A 145 -0.79 -8.81 -7.54
N ASN A 146 -1.40 -8.86 -6.35
CA ASN A 146 -2.13 -7.72 -5.79
C ASN A 146 -1.24 -6.71 -5.03
N PHE A 147 -0.02 -7.10 -4.66
CA PHE A 147 0.82 -6.33 -3.73
C PHE A 147 2.25 -6.06 -4.23
N ASP A 148 2.68 -6.69 -5.32
CA ASP A 148 4.05 -6.64 -5.82
C ASP A 148 4.32 -5.34 -6.59
N GLY A 149 4.51 -4.27 -5.82
CA GLY A 149 4.76 -2.92 -6.30
C GLY A 149 4.00 -1.89 -5.49
N GLU A 150 4.67 -0.79 -5.18
CA GLU A 150 4.14 0.30 -4.39
C GLU A 150 2.84 0.88 -5.00
N GLU A 151 2.76 0.98 -6.33
CA GLU A 151 1.57 1.49 -7.03
C GLU A 151 0.30 0.65 -6.76
N LEU A 152 0.43 -0.66 -6.54
CA LEU A 152 -0.70 -1.53 -6.22
C LEU A 152 -1.19 -1.32 -4.78
N VAL A 153 -0.30 -0.91 -3.88
CA VAL A 153 -0.59 -0.67 -2.46
C VAL A 153 -1.16 0.73 -2.25
N TYR A 154 -0.57 1.74 -2.89
CA TYR A 154 -0.91 3.16 -2.66
C TYR A 154 -1.82 3.74 -3.75
N GLY A 155 -2.00 3.04 -4.87
CA GLY A 155 -2.86 3.47 -5.99
C GLY A 155 -2.26 4.62 -6.82
N ILE A 156 -1.02 5.02 -6.53
CA ILE A 156 -0.29 6.06 -7.23
C ILE A 156 1.17 5.64 -7.40
N LYS A 157 1.79 6.09 -8.49
CA LYS A 157 3.23 5.95 -8.68
C LYS A 157 3.96 6.97 -7.81
N ILE A 158 4.87 6.50 -6.95
CA ILE A 158 5.69 7.32 -6.08
C ILE A 158 7.15 7.08 -6.44
N GLU A 159 7.90 8.16 -6.68
CA GLU A 159 9.30 8.07 -7.06
C GLU A 159 10.15 8.96 -6.15
N MET A 160 11.32 8.48 -5.76
CA MET A 160 12.32 9.31 -5.10
C MET A 160 13.00 10.22 -6.13
N SER A 161 13.11 11.49 -5.81
CA SER A 161 13.80 12.49 -6.63
C SER A 161 14.64 13.43 -5.77
N ARG A 162 15.21 14.45 -6.41
CA ARG A 162 15.98 15.53 -5.78
C ARG A 162 15.25 16.85 -5.95
N VAL A 163 15.32 17.69 -4.93
CA VAL A 163 14.86 19.09 -5.02
C VAL A 163 15.62 19.81 -6.14
N LYS A 164 14.89 20.29 -7.14
CA LYS A 164 15.42 21.05 -8.29
C LYS A 164 15.41 22.55 -8.02
N ASP A 165 14.25 23.08 -7.65
CA ASP A 165 14.08 24.50 -7.34
C ASP A 165 14.35 24.75 -5.86
N SER A 166 15.40 25.53 -5.56
CA SER A 166 15.83 25.78 -4.18
C SER A 166 15.48 27.18 -3.66
N ALA A 167 15.05 28.11 -4.51
CA ALA A 167 14.66 29.46 -4.16
C ALA A 167 13.24 29.76 -4.65
N MET A 168 12.46 30.46 -3.83
CA MET A 168 11.08 30.83 -4.16
C MET A 168 10.60 32.02 -3.33
N ILE A 169 9.56 32.70 -3.83
CA ILE A 169 8.75 33.64 -3.06
C ILE A 169 7.43 32.96 -2.71
N SER A 170 6.98 33.14 -1.48
CA SER A 170 5.74 32.56 -0.98
C SER A 170 4.85 33.59 -0.29
N THR A 171 3.54 33.35 -0.29
CA THR A 171 2.55 34.00 0.56
C THR A 171 1.90 32.95 1.45
N ARG A 172 1.30 33.41 2.54
CA ARG A 172 0.43 32.59 3.39
C ARG A 172 -0.81 33.38 3.75
N THR A 173 -1.96 32.74 3.74
CA THR A 173 -3.23 33.37 4.06
C THR A 173 -4.10 32.39 4.82
N LEU A 174 -4.66 32.83 5.94
CA LEU A 174 -5.65 32.07 6.69
C LEU A 174 -7.03 32.35 6.09
N MET A 175 -7.77 31.30 5.76
CA MET A 175 -9.11 31.38 5.19
C MET A 175 -10.09 30.60 6.06
N ASN A 176 -11.34 31.08 6.11
CA ASN A 176 -12.41 30.43 6.86
C ASN A 176 -13.22 29.42 6.04
N HIS A 177 -12.76 29.11 4.83
CA HIS A 177 -13.33 28.17 3.88
C HIS A 177 -12.20 27.56 3.06
N TYR A 178 -12.47 26.43 2.42
CA TYR A 178 -11.50 25.83 1.51
C TYR A 178 -11.33 26.74 0.29
N PRO A 179 -10.09 27.09 -0.10
CA PRO A 179 -9.87 28.09 -1.15
C PRO A 179 -10.41 27.62 -2.49
N ASP A 180 -11.02 28.53 -3.23
CA ASP A 180 -11.39 28.29 -4.61
C ASP A 180 -10.20 28.51 -5.58
N VAL A 181 -10.40 28.15 -6.85
CA VAL A 181 -9.37 28.33 -7.90
C VAL A 181 -9.02 29.81 -8.07
N THR A 182 -9.99 30.71 -8.01
CA THR A 182 -9.75 32.14 -8.20
C THR A 182 -8.84 32.69 -7.10
N GLU A 183 -9.11 32.35 -5.85
CA GLU A 183 -8.36 32.82 -4.68
C GLU A 183 -6.91 32.31 -4.68
N VAL A 184 -6.69 31.05 -5.05
CA VAL A 184 -5.32 30.51 -5.21
C VAL A 184 -4.57 31.27 -6.28
N TYR A 185 -5.18 31.47 -7.45
CA TYR A 185 -4.50 32.12 -8.57
C TYR A 185 -4.32 33.63 -8.39
N GLN A 186 -5.17 34.30 -7.61
CA GLN A 186 -4.93 35.68 -7.19
C GLN A 186 -3.63 35.82 -6.39
N GLN A 187 -3.35 34.87 -5.48
CA GLN A 187 -2.08 34.85 -4.76
C GLN A 187 -0.90 34.57 -5.69
N ILE A 188 -1.04 33.62 -6.63
CA ILE A 188 0.00 33.33 -7.65
C ILE A 188 0.32 34.58 -8.47
N ASP A 189 -0.70 35.28 -8.97
CA ASP A 189 -0.52 36.47 -9.79
C ASP A 189 0.12 37.62 -9.00
N ALA A 190 -0.21 37.76 -7.71
CA ALA A 190 0.44 38.73 -6.82
C ALA A 190 1.93 38.42 -6.63
N ILE A 191 2.28 37.14 -6.41
CA ILE A 191 3.67 36.70 -6.27
C ILE A 191 4.44 36.94 -7.58
N ARG A 192 3.86 36.60 -8.74
CA ARG A 192 4.51 36.82 -10.05
C ARG A 192 4.80 38.28 -10.30
N LYS A 193 3.84 39.18 -10.02
CA LYS A 193 4.04 40.63 -10.12
C LYS A 193 5.16 41.09 -9.19
N TYR A 194 5.22 40.58 -7.97
CA TYR A 194 6.29 40.89 -7.02
C TYR A 194 7.66 40.43 -7.52
N ILE A 195 7.78 39.20 -8.01
CA ILE A 195 9.02 38.65 -8.57
C ILE A 195 9.52 39.51 -9.73
N GLN A 196 8.63 39.85 -10.68
CA GLN A 196 8.99 40.69 -11.83
C GLN A 196 9.43 42.09 -11.41
N ALA A 197 8.72 42.73 -10.48
CA ALA A 197 9.07 44.07 -9.97
C ALA A 197 10.43 44.11 -9.26
N ASN A 198 10.90 42.96 -8.74
CA ASN A 198 12.18 42.82 -8.06
C ASN A 198 13.25 42.15 -8.93
N GLY A 199 13.06 42.11 -10.26
CA GLY A 199 14.05 41.60 -11.21
C GLY A 199 14.29 40.08 -11.15
N GLY A 200 13.36 39.33 -10.55
CA GLY A 200 13.40 37.87 -10.51
C GLY A 200 12.81 37.21 -11.75
N GLU A 201 13.10 35.91 -11.91
CA GLU A 201 12.64 35.06 -13.02
C GLU A 201 12.01 33.79 -12.44
N GLU A 202 10.77 33.47 -12.84
CA GLU A 202 10.07 32.22 -12.49
C GLU A 202 10.69 31.05 -13.25
N THR A 203 10.95 29.92 -12.56
CA THR A 203 11.60 28.73 -13.19
C THR A 203 10.66 27.56 -13.43
N SER A 204 9.59 27.46 -12.63
CA SER A 204 8.72 26.29 -12.57
C SER A 204 7.30 26.69 -12.22
N ALA A 205 6.37 25.77 -12.41
CA ALA A 205 4.96 25.97 -12.06
C ALA A 205 4.77 26.32 -10.56
N PRO A 206 3.72 27.08 -10.21
CA PRO A 206 3.44 27.47 -8.84
C PRO A 206 3.22 26.27 -7.91
N MET A 207 3.57 26.47 -6.66
CA MET A 207 3.43 25.52 -5.56
C MET A 207 2.24 25.91 -4.67
N LEU A 208 1.50 24.92 -4.19
CA LEU A 208 0.35 25.07 -3.31
C LEU A 208 0.43 24.07 -2.15
N ASN A 209 0.22 24.54 -0.93
CA ASN A 209 -0.13 23.72 0.20
C ASN A 209 -1.39 24.32 0.85
N ILE A 210 -2.33 23.45 1.23
CA ILE A 210 -3.51 23.84 2.01
C ILE A 210 -3.46 22.97 3.26
N PHE A 211 -3.25 23.61 4.41
CA PHE A 211 -3.21 22.93 5.69
C PHE A 211 -4.52 23.20 6.45
N ASP A 212 -5.20 22.13 6.85
CA ASP A 212 -6.41 22.19 7.67
C ASP A 212 -6.00 22.42 9.14
N GLU A 213 -6.28 23.61 9.66
CA GLU A 213 -5.98 24.00 11.04
C GLU A 213 -7.16 23.71 12.00
N GLY A 214 -8.28 23.20 11.49
CA GLY A 214 -9.46 22.88 12.27
C GLY A 214 -10.76 23.34 11.60
N PRO A 215 -11.88 23.31 12.34
CA PRO A 215 -13.20 23.61 11.78
C PRO A 215 -13.23 24.98 11.07
N ASN A 216 -13.42 24.96 9.76
CA ASN A 216 -13.45 26.15 8.90
C ASN A 216 -12.19 27.03 9.06
N GLN A 217 -11.00 26.45 9.18
CA GLN A 217 -9.74 27.19 9.22
C GLN A 217 -8.71 26.51 8.31
N PHE A 218 -8.34 27.19 7.23
CA PHE A 218 -7.42 26.68 6.23
C PHE A 218 -6.26 27.65 6.05
N LEU A 219 -5.06 27.18 6.34
CA LEU A 219 -3.83 27.91 6.03
C LEU A 219 -3.42 27.60 4.59
N VAL A 220 -3.63 28.57 3.70
CA VAL A 220 -3.27 28.47 2.29
C VAL A 220 -1.89 29.07 2.09
N MET A 221 -0.98 28.27 1.57
CA MET A 221 0.39 28.68 1.27
C MET A 221 0.65 28.50 -0.22
N VAL A 222 1.00 29.58 -0.89
CA VAL A 222 1.32 29.60 -2.32
C VAL A 222 2.76 30.03 -2.48
N ALA A 223 3.51 29.38 -3.37
CA ALA A 223 4.85 29.83 -3.72
C ALA A 223 5.08 29.78 -5.23
N VAL A 224 5.98 30.63 -5.73
CA VAL A 224 6.45 30.60 -7.11
C VAL A 224 7.97 30.45 -7.09
N PRO A 225 8.51 29.35 -7.65
CA PRO A 225 9.95 29.12 -7.77
C PRO A 225 10.66 30.20 -8.57
N THR A 226 11.84 30.59 -8.11
CA THR A 226 12.66 31.61 -8.77
C THR A 226 14.06 31.10 -9.08
N LYS A 227 14.64 31.60 -10.17
CA LYS A 227 15.99 31.23 -10.64
C LYS A 227 17.08 31.60 -9.65
N THR A 228 16.91 32.74 -8.99
CA THR A 228 17.80 33.27 -7.96
C THR A 228 16.97 33.67 -6.74
N LEU A 229 17.64 33.96 -5.62
CA LEU A 229 16.96 34.50 -4.45
C LEU A 229 16.46 35.91 -4.75
N VAL A 230 15.15 36.08 -4.69
CA VAL A 230 14.49 37.39 -4.68
C VAL A 230 14.30 37.79 -3.23
N THR A 231 14.66 39.03 -2.87
CA THR A 231 14.50 39.54 -1.51
C THR A 231 13.02 39.55 -1.12
N GLY A 232 12.71 38.97 0.03
CA GLY A 232 11.35 38.96 0.56
C GLY A 232 11.02 40.22 1.37
N ASN A 233 9.75 40.34 1.74
CA ASN A 233 9.24 41.32 2.70
C ASN A 233 8.18 40.67 3.61
N GLU A 234 7.41 41.47 4.35
CA GLU A 234 6.39 40.97 5.29
C GLU A 234 5.28 40.15 4.61
N THR A 235 4.91 40.49 3.38
CA THR A 235 3.85 39.81 2.61
C THR A 235 4.41 38.67 1.74
N PHE A 236 5.52 38.94 1.06
CA PHE A 236 6.17 38.04 0.11
C PHE A 236 7.42 37.45 0.74
N LEU A 237 7.27 36.26 1.32
CA LEU A 237 8.32 35.62 2.09
C LEU A 237 9.30 34.90 1.16
N GLN A 238 10.59 35.26 1.26
CA GLN A 238 11.67 34.49 0.65
C GLN A 238 11.78 33.13 1.35
N LYS A 239 11.72 32.04 0.59
CA LYS A 239 11.89 30.67 1.09
C LYS A 239 12.98 29.95 0.33
N ARG A 240 13.60 28.98 1.01
CA ARG A 240 14.56 28.07 0.40
C ARG A 240 14.22 26.64 0.77
N MET A 241 14.32 25.76 -0.22
CA MET A 241 14.35 24.32 0.02
C MET A 241 15.81 23.86 0.11
N LEU A 242 16.03 22.76 0.83
CA LEU A 242 17.33 22.12 0.89
C LEU A 242 17.71 21.62 -0.52
N ALA A 243 18.63 22.33 -1.17
CA ALA A 243 19.14 21.94 -2.48
C ALA A 243 19.70 20.51 -2.42
N ASN A 244 19.40 19.69 -3.44
CA ASN A 244 19.75 18.27 -3.48
C ASN A 244 19.15 17.42 -2.34
N GLY A 245 18.22 17.95 -1.54
CA GLY A 245 17.44 17.16 -0.59
C GLY A 245 16.62 16.08 -1.29
N PHE A 246 16.32 15.01 -0.56
CA PHE A 246 15.45 13.94 -1.05
C PHE A 246 13.99 14.37 -1.00
N ILE A 247 13.24 14.02 -2.04
CA ILE A 247 11.82 14.35 -2.13
C ILE A 247 11.09 13.24 -2.87
N LEU A 248 9.97 12.79 -2.33
CA LEU A 248 9.08 11.89 -3.04
C LEU A 248 8.24 12.69 -4.02
N VAL A 249 7.98 12.11 -5.19
CA VAL A 249 7.24 12.74 -6.28
C VAL A 249 6.17 11.79 -6.77
N SER A 250 4.97 12.32 -7.00
CA SER A 250 3.89 11.62 -7.69
C SER A 250 3.20 12.57 -8.67
N GLU A 251 2.76 12.07 -9.82
CA GLU A 251 1.93 12.85 -10.75
C GLU A 251 0.53 12.27 -10.80
N VAL A 252 -0.46 13.14 -10.67
CA VAL A 252 -1.87 12.77 -10.74
C VAL A 252 -2.63 13.68 -11.69
N GLN A 253 -3.66 13.10 -12.30
CA GLN A 253 -4.58 13.82 -13.16
C GLN A 253 -5.99 13.74 -12.57
N GLY A 254 -6.59 14.90 -12.31
CA GLY A 254 -7.94 15.01 -11.74
C GLY A 254 -8.12 16.20 -10.81
N GLY A 255 -9.36 16.40 -10.35
CA GLY A 255 -9.73 17.48 -9.45
C GLY A 255 -9.29 17.26 -7.99
N ASN A 256 -9.79 18.12 -7.10
CA ASN A 256 -9.38 18.17 -5.70
C ASN A 256 -9.50 16.81 -4.98
N THR A 257 -10.56 16.04 -5.22
CA THR A 257 -10.72 14.71 -4.58
C THR A 257 -9.63 13.73 -4.99
N THR A 258 -9.25 13.68 -6.27
CA THR A 258 -8.16 12.82 -6.75
C THR A 258 -6.83 13.24 -6.12
N ILE A 259 -6.58 14.54 -6.06
CA ILE A 259 -5.37 15.13 -5.48
C ILE A 259 -5.28 14.80 -3.98
N GLN A 260 -6.35 15.03 -3.21
CA GLN A 260 -6.40 14.75 -1.77
C GLN A 260 -6.21 13.26 -1.47
N ASN A 261 -6.80 12.37 -2.26
CA ASN A 261 -6.60 10.93 -2.12
C ASN A 261 -5.13 10.54 -2.37
N ALA A 262 -4.48 11.17 -3.36
CA ALA A 262 -3.08 10.94 -3.66
C ALA A 262 -2.14 11.52 -2.59
N GLU A 263 -2.44 12.68 -2.02
CA GLU A 263 -1.73 13.24 -0.87
C GLU A 263 -1.83 12.32 0.36
N ALA A 264 -3.02 11.77 0.62
CA ALA A 264 -3.23 10.78 1.67
C ALA A 264 -2.44 9.49 1.42
N ALA A 265 -2.38 9.01 0.17
CA ALA A 265 -1.57 7.86 -0.23
C ALA A 265 -0.07 8.12 -0.05
N MET A 266 0.45 9.31 -0.40
CA MET A 266 1.84 9.68 -0.13
C MET A 266 2.13 9.76 1.38
N LYS A 267 1.20 10.26 2.19
CA LYS A 267 1.36 10.27 3.65
C LYS A 267 1.43 8.85 4.23
N GLN A 268 0.60 7.93 3.71
CA GLN A 268 0.67 6.51 4.08
C GLN A 268 2.00 5.90 3.68
N TYR A 269 2.48 6.18 2.46
CA TYR A 269 3.80 5.75 2.01
C TYR A 269 4.91 6.20 2.97
N VAL A 270 4.93 7.48 3.32
CA VAL A 270 5.94 8.03 4.23
C VAL A 270 5.91 7.34 5.59
N ALA A 271 4.72 7.08 6.12
CA ALA A 271 4.54 6.38 7.38
C ALA A 271 5.00 4.92 7.31
N ASP A 272 4.58 4.18 6.28
CA ASP A 272 4.89 2.75 6.10
C ASP A 272 6.39 2.52 5.89
N HIS A 273 7.07 3.43 5.19
CA HIS A 273 8.50 3.36 4.96
C HIS A 273 9.32 4.09 6.05
N GLN A 274 8.68 4.43 7.18
CA GLN A 274 9.27 5.07 8.36
C GLN A 274 10.12 6.31 8.05
N LYS A 275 9.74 7.07 7.02
CA LYS A 275 10.47 8.27 6.60
C LYS A 275 10.05 9.46 7.44
N SER A 276 11.00 10.35 7.75
CA SER A 276 10.70 11.61 8.41
C SER A 276 10.56 12.74 7.38
N SER A 277 9.79 13.78 7.70
CA SER A 277 9.57 14.91 6.79
C SER A 277 10.19 16.18 7.35
N PRO A 278 11.22 16.75 6.69
CA PRO A 278 11.87 17.96 7.17
C PRO A 278 11.12 19.25 6.78
N ALA A 279 10.14 19.15 5.89
CA ALA A 279 9.42 20.29 5.33
C ALA A 279 8.02 19.88 4.90
N ILE A 280 7.12 20.85 4.80
CA ILE A 280 5.73 20.61 4.40
C ILE A 280 5.65 20.02 2.97
N PRO A 281 4.77 19.04 2.72
CA PRO A 281 4.47 18.57 1.37
C PRO A 281 3.71 19.63 0.58
N PHE A 282 3.76 19.59 -0.75
CA PHE A 282 3.10 20.57 -1.60
C PHE A 282 2.71 19.99 -2.96
N GLN A 283 1.77 20.67 -3.61
CA GLN A 283 1.33 20.44 -4.97
C GLN A 283 2.05 21.41 -5.91
N MET A 284 2.48 20.95 -7.07
CA MET A 284 2.93 21.78 -8.18
C MET A 284 1.83 21.79 -9.25
N LEU A 285 1.33 22.99 -9.55
CA LEU A 285 0.13 23.22 -10.38
C LEU A 285 0.52 23.26 -11.87
N LEU A 286 0.70 22.09 -12.49
CA LEU A 286 1.18 21.98 -13.88
C LEU A 286 0.16 22.49 -14.92
N THR A 287 -1.13 22.45 -14.60
CA THR A 287 -2.21 23.02 -15.42
C THR A 287 -2.69 24.34 -14.85
N ASP A 288 -2.84 25.39 -15.67
CA ASP A 288 -3.60 26.59 -15.27
C ASP A 288 -5.10 26.25 -15.22
N ARG A 289 -5.61 26.05 -14.00
CA ARG A 289 -7.00 25.62 -13.73
C ARG A 289 -8.04 26.68 -14.11
N ARG A 290 -7.63 27.93 -14.37
CA ARG A 290 -8.51 28.98 -14.91
C ARG A 290 -8.72 28.82 -16.41
N ALA A 291 -7.68 28.35 -17.12
CA ALA A 291 -7.70 28.13 -18.56
C ALA A 291 -8.31 26.77 -18.93
N GLU A 292 -8.22 25.79 -18.04
CA GLU A 292 -8.86 24.48 -18.18
C GLU A 292 -9.84 24.25 -17.02
N PRO A 293 -11.13 24.60 -17.18
CA PRO A 293 -12.12 24.42 -16.12
C PRO A 293 -12.51 22.95 -15.87
N ASP A 294 -12.23 22.06 -16.82
CA ASP A 294 -12.48 20.62 -16.63
C ASP A 294 -11.44 20.00 -15.69
N SER A 295 -11.87 19.80 -14.44
CA SER A 295 -11.01 19.24 -13.39
C SER A 295 -10.47 17.84 -13.68
N ALA A 296 -11.12 17.05 -14.55
CA ALA A 296 -10.62 15.74 -14.94
C ALA A 296 -9.31 15.81 -15.76
N LYS A 297 -8.96 17.00 -16.27
CA LYS A 297 -7.75 17.24 -17.06
C LYS A 297 -6.64 17.93 -16.28
N TRP A 298 -6.90 18.33 -15.03
CA TRP A 298 -5.90 19.02 -14.21
C TRP A 298 -4.73 18.08 -13.91
N LYS A 299 -3.53 18.46 -14.36
CA LYS A 299 -2.29 17.79 -14.01
C LYS A 299 -1.69 18.46 -12.78
N THR A 300 -1.45 17.67 -11.74
CA THR A 300 -0.83 18.12 -10.50
C THR A 300 0.30 17.17 -10.15
N ARG A 301 1.47 17.72 -9.81
CA ARG A 301 2.58 16.92 -9.30
C ARG A 301 2.70 17.14 -7.80
N LEU A 302 2.62 16.07 -7.03
CA LEU A 302 2.76 16.07 -5.59
C LEU A 302 4.22 15.89 -5.20
N TYR A 303 4.63 16.61 -4.17
CA TYR A 303 5.97 16.59 -3.63
C TYR A 303 5.91 16.42 -2.12
N TYR A 304 6.68 15.45 -1.61
CA TYR A 304 6.76 15.18 -0.17
C TYR A 304 8.24 15.12 0.26
N PRO A 305 8.78 16.18 0.87
CA PRO A 305 10.16 16.20 1.35
C PRO A 305 10.38 15.11 2.39
N VAL A 306 11.47 14.37 2.27
CA VAL A 306 11.79 13.25 3.17
C VAL A 306 13.26 13.20 3.58
N MET A 307 13.50 12.64 4.77
CA MET A 307 14.81 12.21 5.27
C MET A 307 14.71 10.74 5.68
N TYR A 308 15.86 10.05 5.61
CA TYR A 308 16.05 8.71 6.14
C TYR A 308 16.21 8.75 7.67
#